data_AF-W2ZB35-F1
#
_entry.id   AF-W2ZB35-F1
#
_cell.length_a   1.000
_cell.length_b   1.000
_cell.length_c   1.000
_cell.angle_alpha   90.00
_cell.angle_beta   90.00
_cell.angle_gamma   90.00
#
_symmetry.space_group_name_H-M   'P 1'
#
loop_
_entity.id
_entity.type
_entity.pdbx_description
1 polymer ?
#
loop_
_entity_poly.entity_id
_entity_poly.type
_entity_poly.pdbx_seq_one_letter_code
_entity_poly.pdbx_strand_id
1 'polypeptide(L)'
;MYVQLLCGDMGLCATKVPRVIFVIVFIAWHRVTVSPPPREVFRFLGFWIRTAALGVLAIGPQLVYFVTSMLPYCPSLVRRFGWEVSGTGEVEDRSWCFDAVPNLTAMYTFVQSEYWNVGLFRYYELKQLPNFILAAPILVLSLHALHGYFRGNVVPGKSIVTQGHGWRGTALTPYYVHWLFMVINALLVAHIQVTTRLLCACPPLFWHPASLMCDSTVKRKSSTVLTRYGRLVVGYFLLFTVLGSVLFPSFYPWT
;
A
#
# COMPACT_ATOMS: atom_id res chain seq x y z
N MET A 1 -0.26 -13.55 6.70
CA MET A 1 -1.60 -13.10 6.27
C MET A 1 -2.16 -12.00 7.16
N TYR A 2 -2.15 -12.12 8.49
CA TYR A 2 -2.58 -11.03 9.42
C TYR A 2 -1.64 -9.81 9.46
N VAL A 3 -0.34 -10.00 9.22
CA VAL A 3 0.66 -8.90 9.24
C VAL A 3 0.54 -7.94 8.04
N GLN A 4 -0.09 -8.38 6.94
CA GLN A 4 -0.34 -7.53 5.77
C GLN A 4 -1.49 -6.52 5.98
N LEU A 5 -2.44 -6.84 6.85
CA LEU A 5 -3.49 -5.88 7.22
C LEU A 5 -2.87 -4.74 8.06
N LEU A 6 -2.13 -5.08 9.11
CA LEU A 6 -1.57 -4.08 10.03
C LEU A 6 -0.53 -3.14 9.40
N CYS A 7 0.23 -3.58 8.40
CA CYS A 7 1.22 -2.73 7.74
C CYS A 7 0.63 -1.88 6.59
N GLY A 8 -0.56 -2.24 6.09
CA GLY A 8 -1.28 -1.50 5.04
C GLY A 8 -2.09 -0.29 5.56
N ASP A 9 -2.36 -0.25 6.86
CA ASP A 9 -3.36 0.64 7.44
C ASP A 9 -2.81 2.01 7.90
N MET A 10 -1.49 2.20 8.02
CA MET A 10 -0.90 3.50 8.41
C MET A 10 -0.75 4.52 7.27
N GLY A 11 -1.34 4.27 6.10
CA GLY A 11 -1.23 5.16 4.93
C GLY A 11 -2.48 5.18 4.04
N LEU A 12 -3.65 5.07 4.68
CA LEU A 12 -4.95 5.22 4.04
C LEU A 12 -5.26 6.71 3.82
N CYS A 13 -5.97 7.02 2.75
CA CYS A 13 -6.28 8.37 2.27
C CYS A 13 -5.12 9.13 1.66
N ALA A 14 -4.68 8.66 0.48
CA ALA A 14 -4.29 9.66 -0.51
C ALA A 14 -4.12 9.07 -1.91
N THR A 15 -2.96 8.57 -2.28
CA THR A 15 -2.62 8.35 -3.71
C THR A 15 -3.28 7.10 -4.35
N LYS A 16 -4.45 6.64 -3.87
CA LYS A 16 -4.84 5.21 -3.83
C LYS A 16 -6.16 4.78 -4.49
N VAL A 17 -6.89 5.57 -5.27
CA VAL A 17 -8.15 5.07 -5.88
C VAL A 17 -7.94 3.76 -6.68
N PRO A 18 -6.98 3.66 -7.63
CA PRO A 18 -6.76 2.40 -8.35
C PRO A 18 -6.12 1.30 -7.49
N ARG A 19 -5.42 1.65 -6.40
CA ARG A 19 -4.79 0.66 -5.50
C ARG A 19 -5.83 -0.05 -4.64
N VAL A 20 -6.74 0.73 -4.06
CA VAL A 20 -7.83 0.22 -3.21
C VAL A 20 -8.72 -0.69 -4.06
N ILE A 21 -9.07 -0.26 -5.28
CA ILE A 21 -9.85 -1.09 -6.20
C ILE A 21 -9.12 -2.39 -6.53
N PHE A 22 -7.83 -2.33 -6.90
CA PHE A 22 -7.08 -3.54 -7.25
C PHE A 22 -6.98 -4.53 -6.08
N VAL A 23 -6.72 -4.04 -4.86
CA VAL A 23 -6.64 -4.89 -3.66
C VAL A 23 -8.00 -5.44 -3.27
N ILE A 24 -9.08 -4.65 -3.34
CA ILE A 24 -10.44 -5.11 -3.06
C ILE A 24 -10.85 -6.18 -4.07
N VAL A 25 -10.62 -5.95 -5.37
CA VAL A 25 -10.92 -6.93 -6.43
C VAL A 25 -10.13 -8.21 -6.21
N PHE A 26 -8.85 -8.11 -5.84
CA PHE A 26 -8.03 -9.28 -5.54
C PHE A 26 -8.54 -10.06 -4.33
N ILE A 27 -8.87 -9.38 -3.22
CA ILE A 27 -9.41 -10.02 -2.01
C ILE A 27 -10.76 -10.67 -2.33
N ALA A 28 -11.63 -9.99 -3.07
CA ALA A 28 -12.91 -10.51 -3.50
C ALA A 28 -12.74 -11.77 -4.36
N TRP A 29 -11.89 -11.72 -5.38
CA TRP A 29 -11.54 -12.86 -6.23
C TRP A 29 -11.05 -14.05 -5.39
N HIS A 30 -10.07 -13.82 -4.51
CA HIS A 30 -9.51 -14.87 -3.65
C HIS A 30 -10.59 -15.48 -2.73
N ARG A 31 -11.43 -14.65 -2.10
CA ARG A 31 -12.52 -15.12 -1.24
C ARG A 31 -13.56 -15.93 -2.01
N VAL A 32 -13.87 -15.56 -3.24
CA VAL A 32 -14.76 -16.33 -4.12
C VAL A 32 -14.13 -17.69 -4.47
N THR A 33 -12.84 -17.72 -4.85
CA THR A 33 -12.17 -18.99 -5.23
C THR A 33 -12.02 -19.99 -4.07
N VAL A 34 -11.94 -19.51 -2.83
CA VAL A 34 -11.81 -20.35 -1.62
C VAL A 34 -13.17 -20.62 -0.97
N SER A 35 -14.26 -20.04 -1.49
CA SER A 35 -15.59 -20.21 -0.89
C SER A 35 -16.07 -21.67 -0.97
N PRO A 36 -16.69 -22.20 0.09
CA PRO A 36 -17.26 -23.54 0.06
C PRO A 36 -18.42 -23.62 -0.94
N PRO A 37 -18.76 -24.82 -1.46
CA PRO A 37 -19.82 -24.94 -2.45
C PRO A 37 -21.17 -24.49 -1.85
N PRO A 38 -22.04 -23.82 -2.64
CA PRO A 38 -23.32 -23.29 -2.16
C PRO A 38 -24.30 -24.37 -1.67
N ARG A 39 -24.01 -25.65 -1.94
CA ARG A 39 -24.78 -26.79 -1.45
C ARG A 39 -24.66 -26.97 0.07
N GLU A 40 -23.56 -26.52 0.68
CA GLU A 40 -23.36 -26.55 2.13
C GLU A 40 -23.76 -25.20 2.75
N VAL A 41 -25.07 -24.90 2.74
CA VAL A 41 -25.63 -23.57 3.03
C VAL A 41 -25.07 -22.96 4.33
N PHE A 42 -25.00 -23.72 5.44
CA PHE A 42 -24.48 -23.22 6.72
C PHE A 42 -22.99 -22.84 6.66
N ARG A 43 -22.18 -23.64 5.96
CA ARG A 43 -20.73 -23.38 5.82
C ARG A 43 -20.48 -22.20 4.88
N PHE A 44 -21.25 -22.09 3.80
CA PHE A 44 -21.23 -20.97 2.86
C PHE A 44 -21.63 -19.65 3.52
N LEU A 45 -22.78 -19.61 4.19
CA LEU A 45 -23.24 -18.42 4.91
C LEU A 45 -22.28 -18.02 6.02
N GLY A 46 -21.81 -18.98 6.83
CA GLY A 46 -20.83 -18.72 7.88
C GLY A 46 -19.53 -18.12 7.35
N PHE A 47 -19.04 -18.58 6.19
CA PHE A 47 -17.84 -18.04 5.55
C PHE A 47 -18.02 -16.58 5.11
N TRP A 48 -19.14 -16.26 4.45
CA TRP A 48 -19.41 -14.91 3.97
C TRP A 48 -19.76 -13.93 5.09
N ILE A 49 -20.49 -14.36 6.12
CA ILE A 49 -20.76 -13.55 7.31
C ILE A 49 -19.45 -13.19 8.02
N ARG A 50 -18.56 -14.17 8.25
CA ARG A 50 -17.24 -13.92 8.83
C ARG A 50 -16.40 -12.98 7.98
N THR A 51 -16.44 -13.15 6.65
CA THR A 51 -15.72 -12.28 5.71
C THR A 51 -16.26 -10.85 5.76
N ALA A 52 -17.58 -10.67 5.78
CA ALA A 52 -18.23 -9.37 5.92
C ALA A 52 -17.91 -8.72 7.27
N ALA A 53 -17.97 -9.46 8.37
CA ALA A 53 -17.63 -8.96 9.70
C ALA A 53 -16.17 -8.48 9.79
N LEU A 54 -15.23 -9.24 9.23
CA LEU A 54 -13.83 -8.82 9.12
C LEU A 54 -13.66 -7.57 8.23
N GLY A 55 -14.42 -7.49 7.15
CA GLY A 55 -14.44 -6.32 6.27
C GLY A 55 -14.93 -5.06 6.98
N VAL A 56 -16.04 -5.17 7.73
CA VAL A 56 -16.59 -4.07 8.55
C VAL A 56 -15.61 -3.67 9.65
N LEU A 57 -14.99 -4.64 10.32
CA LEU A 57 -14.00 -4.36 11.37
C LEU A 57 -12.77 -3.63 10.83
N ALA A 58 -12.30 -3.98 9.63
CA ALA A 58 -11.12 -3.36 9.03
C ALA A 58 -11.43 -1.98 8.41
N ILE A 59 -12.54 -1.86 7.68
CA ILE A 59 -12.86 -0.66 6.88
C ILE A 59 -13.71 0.34 7.67
N GLY A 60 -14.55 -0.15 8.58
CA GLY A 60 -15.52 0.65 9.34
C GLY A 60 -14.89 1.82 10.09
N PRO A 61 -13.86 1.61 10.95
CA PRO A 61 -13.21 2.71 11.67
C PRO A 61 -12.63 3.77 10.74
N GLN A 62 -12.06 3.37 9.60
CA GLN A 62 -11.50 4.30 8.61
C GLN A 62 -12.58 5.11 7.91
N LEU A 63 -13.70 4.49 7.54
CA LEU A 63 -14.84 5.20 6.94
C LEU A 63 -15.48 6.17 7.92
N VAL A 64 -15.65 5.76 9.18
CA VAL A 64 -16.15 6.63 10.24
C VAL A 64 -15.23 7.84 10.41
N TYR A 65 -13.92 7.62 10.55
CA TYR A 65 -12.94 8.70 10.65
C TYR A 65 -12.95 9.63 9.42
N PHE A 66 -13.05 9.07 8.22
CA PHE A 66 -13.10 9.85 6.99
C PHE A 66 -14.37 10.72 6.91
N VAL A 67 -15.53 10.15 7.23
CA VAL A 67 -16.80 10.90 7.23
C VAL A 67 -16.79 11.96 8.33
N THR A 68 -16.42 11.61 9.56
CA THR A 68 -16.42 12.57 10.68
C THR A 68 -15.41 13.70 10.50
N SER A 69 -14.27 13.44 9.85
CA SER A 69 -13.31 14.48 9.49
C SER A 69 -13.79 15.38 8.34
N MET A 70 -14.69 14.90 7.47
CA MET A 70 -15.25 15.67 6.36
C MET A 70 -16.38 16.62 6.79
N LEU A 71 -17.24 16.19 7.73
CA LEU A 71 -18.44 16.93 8.14
C LEU A 71 -18.19 18.40 8.57
N PRO A 72 -17.12 18.75 9.31
CA PRO A 72 -16.84 20.13 9.70
C PRO A 72 -16.60 21.09 8.53
N TYR A 73 -16.21 20.57 7.36
CA TYR A 73 -15.91 21.37 6.17
C TYR A 73 -17.12 21.56 5.23
N CYS A 74 -18.22 20.83 5.48
CA CYS A 74 -19.44 20.85 4.66
C CYS A 74 -20.71 20.98 5.53
N PRO A 75 -20.95 22.12 6.19
CA PRO A 75 -22.15 22.34 6.99
C PRO A 75 -23.48 22.19 6.22
N SER A 76 -23.52 22.38 4.89
CA SER A 76 -24.71 22.05 4.09
C SER A 76 -25.05 20.56 4.11
N LEU A 77 -24.04 19.69 4.14
CA LEU A 77 -24.22 18.25 4.20
C LEU A 77 -24.77 17.82 5.56
N VAL A 78 -24.27 18.41 6.64
CA VAL A 78 -24.74 18.17 8.01
C VAL A 78 -26.22 18.56 8.15
N ARG A 79 -26.59 19.74 7.62
CA ARG A 79 -27.99 20.20 7.56
C ARG A 79 -28.88 19.27 6.75
N ARG A 80 -28.41 18.75 5.62
CA ARG A 80 -29.16 17.80 4.77
C ARG A 80 -29.46 16.47 5.47
N PHE A 81 -28.58 16.01 6.35
CA PHE A 81 -28.77 14.79 7.15
C PHE A 81 -29.45 15.05 8.50
N GLY A 82 -29.85 16.29 8.81
CA GLY A 82 -30.58 16.63 10.04
C GLY A 82 -29.75 16.56 11.32
N TRP A 83 -28.42 16.67 11.23
CA TRP A 83 -27.55 16.72 12.40
C TRP A 83 -27.32 18.17 12.87
N GLU A 84 -27.16 18.38 14.18
CA GLU A 84 -26.87 19.69 14.74
C GLU A 84 -25.40 20.06 14.52
N VAL A 85 -25.16 21.20 13.86
CA VAL A 85 -23.82 21.79 13.74
C VAL A 85 -23.52 22.54 15.04
N SER A 86 -22.70 21.96 15.91
CA SER A 86 -22.22 22.67 17.10
C SER A 86 -21.00 23.52 16.71
N GLY A 87 -21.25 24.79 16.37
CA GLY A 87 -20.20 25.74 15.99
C GLY A 87 -20.69 27.19 15.96
N THR A 88 -19.97 28.09 16.62
CA THR A 88 -20.30 29.51 16.84
C THR A 88 -19.88 30.44 15.68
N GLY A 89 -19.68 29.92 14.47
CA GLY A 89 -19.29 30.71 13.30
C GLY A 89 -19.85 30.15 12.01
N GLU A 90 -20.30 31.03 11.11
CA GLU A 90 -20.69 30.68 9.74
C GLU A 90 -19.46 30.24 8.96
N VAL A 91 -19.12 28.95 9.04
CA VAL A 91 -18.11 28.34 8.17
C VAL A 91 -18.77 28.15 6.80
N GLU A 92 -18.24 28.82 5.77
CA GLU A 92 -18.67 28.59 4.39
C GLU A 92 -18.26 27.19 3.92
N ASP A 93 -19.11 26.58 3.10
CA ASP A 93 -18.83 25.28 2.49
C ASP A 93 -17.57 25.35 1.62
N ARG A 94 -16.74 24.30 1.67
CA ARG A 94 -15.66 24.14 0.69
C ARG A 94 -16.23 23.85 -0.70
N SER A 95 -15.53 24.30 -1.74
CA SER A 95 -15.96 24.19 -3.14
C SER A 95 -16.29 22.76 -3.60
N TRP A 96 -15.65 21.74 -3.02
CA TRP A 96 -15.88 20.33 -3.32
C TRP A 96 -17.05 19.70 -2.57
N CYS A 97 -17.71 20.41 -1.64
CA CYS A 97 -18.84 19.88 -0.86
C CYS A 97 -20.06 19.56 -1.73
N PHE A 98 -20.27 20.30 -2.82
CA PHE A 98 -21.37 20.04 -3.76
C PHE A 98 -21.20 18.71 -4.52
N ASP A 99 -19.96 18.29 -4.76
CA ASP A 99 -19.64 17.04 -5.44
C ASP A 99 -19.51 15.85 -4.46
N ALA A 100 -19.43 16.11 -3.15
CA ALA A 100 -19.15 15.10 -2.13
C ALA A 100 -20.22 13.99 -2.05
N VAL A 101 -21.45 14.25 -2.50
CA VAL A 101 -22.54 13.26 -2.60
C VAL A 101 -22.98 13.16 -4.07
N PRO A 102 -22.73 12.05 -4.78
CA PRO A 102 -22.29 10.73 -4.30
C PRO A 102 -20.77 10.50 -4.29
N ASN A 103 -19.95 11.47 -4.74
CA ASN A 103 -18.51 11.26 -4.88
C ASN A 103 -17.78 11.51 -3.55
N LEU A 104 -17.73 10.48 -2.70
CA LEU A 104 -17.00 10.53 -1.42
C LEU A 104 -15.49 10.85 -1.57
N THR A 105 -14.94 10.81 -2.79
CA THR A 105 -13.54 11.18 -3.08
C THR A 105 -13.34 12.63 -3.52
N ALA A 106 -14.41 13.43 -3.61
CA ALA A 106 -14.36 14.83 -4.07
C ALA A 106 -13.38 15.69 -3.25
N MET A 107 -13.43 15.57 -1.92
CA MET A 107 -12.48 16.24 -1.01
C MET A 107 -11.03 15.98 -1.41
N TYR A 108 -10.70 14.70 -1.59
CA TYR A 108 -9.34 14.30 -1.81
C TYR A 108 -8.87 14.63 -3.23
N THR A 109 -9.74 14.49 -4.23
CA THR A 109 -9.49 14.93 -5.61
C THR A 109 -9.17 16.42 -5.66
N PHE A 110 -9.92 17.24 -4.90
CA PHE A 110 -9.65 18.66 -4.76
C PHE A 110 -8.30 18.93 -4.10
N VAL A 111 -7.99 18.27 -2.98
CA VAL A 111 -6.70 18.45 -2.29
C VAL A 111 -5.52 18.06 -3.19
N GLN A 112 -5.69 16.98 -3.96
CA GLN A 112 -4.71 16.49 -4.91
C GLN A 112 -4.38 17.51 -6.00
N SER A 113 -5.40 18.14 -6.59
CA SER A 113 -5.21 19.13 -7.64
C SER A 113 -4.70 20.44 -7.08
N GLU A 114 -5.32 20.94 -6.01
CA GLU A 114 -5.12 22.30 -5.50
C GLU A 114 -3.81 22.45 -4.74
N TYR A 115 -3.55 21.56 -3.78
CA TYR A 115 -2.40 21.70 -2.89
C TYR A 115 -1.21 20.84 -3.30
N TRP A 116 -1.48 19.68 -3.89
CA TRP A 116 -0.41 18.72 -4.18
C TRP A 116 0.04 18.73 -5.63
N ASN A 117 -0.72 19.38 -6.52
CA ASN A 117 -0.47 19.43 -7.97
C ASN A 117 -0.05 18.08 -8.56
N VAL A 118 -0.73 16.99 -8.15
CA VAL A 118 -0.41 15.65 -8.64
C VAL A 118 -0.74 15.56 -10.13
N GLY A 119 0.17 14.98 -10.90
CA GLY A 119 0.00 14.84 -12.34
C GLY A 119 1.18 14.13 -12.97
N LEU A 120 1.04 13.76 -14.24
CA LEU A 120 2.07 13.04 -14.96
C LEU A 120 3.35 13.91 -15.05
N PHE A 121 4.44 13.42 -14.47
CA PHE A 121 5.76 14.09 -14.42
C PHE A 121 5.81 15.48 -13.76
N ARG A 122 4.71 15.97 -13.16
CA ARG A 122 4.65 17.32 -12.56
C ARG A 122 5.63 17.53 -11.40
N TYR A 123 6.16 16.45 -10.84
CA TYR A 123 7.04 16.48 -9.68
C TYR A 123 8.55 16.40 -10.01
N TYR A 124 8.92 16.22 -11.28
CA TYR A 124 10.31 16.13 -11.70
C TYR A 124 10.96 17.51 -11.78
N GLU A 125 11.25 18.09 -10.61
CA GLU A 125 11.97 19.35 -10.47
C GLU A 125 13.37 19.11 -9.86
N LEU A 126 14.35 19.91 -10.27
CA LEU A 126 15.73 19.83 -9.74
C LEU A 126 15.79 20.04 -8.22
N LYS A 127 14.87 20.85 -7.67
CA LYS A 127 14.75 21.10 -6.23
C LYS A 127 14.41 19.83 -5.44
N GLN A 128 13.80 18.84 -6.08
CA GLN A 128 13.38 17.58 -5.45
C GLN A 128 14.46 16.50 -5.51
N LEU A 129 15.62 16.77 -6.14
CA LEU A 129 16.71 15.80 -6.29
C LEU A 129 17.12 15.12 -4.97
N PRO A 130 17.21 15.81 -3.81
CA PRO A 130 17.52 15.15 -2.54
C PRO A 130 16.49 14.08 -2.15
N ASN A 131 15.20 14.31 -2.43
CA ASN A 131 14.13 13.36 -2.13
C ASN A 131 14.20 12.13 -3.06
N PHE A 132 14.61 12.32 -4.32
CA PHE A 132 14.88 11.20 -5.23
C PHE A 132 16.07 10.36 -4.77
N ILE A 133 17.14 10.99 -4.26
CA ILE A 133 18.30 10.27 -3.71
C ILE A 133 17.87 9.44 -2.50
N LEU A 134 17.04 10.01 -1.62
CA LEU A 134 16.56 9.29 -0.43
C LEU A 134 15.65 8.10 -0.79
N ALA A 135 14.84 8.22 -1.84
CA ALA A 135 13.96 7.15 -2.30
C ALA A 135 14.64 6.09 -3.20
N ALA A 136 15.80 6.43 -3.79
CA ALA A 136 16.49 5.60 -4.76
C ALA A 136 16.77 4.16 -4.28
N PRO A 137 17.23 3.90 -3.04
CA PRO A 137 17.55 2.54 -2.62
C PRO A 137 16.34 1.61 -2.60
N ILE A 138 15.17 2.10 -2.16
CA ILE A 138 13.92 1.34 -2.18
C ILE A 138 13.43 1.12 -3.61
N LEU A 139 13.55 2.13 -4.48
CA LEU A 139 13.17 2.00 -5.89
C LEU A 139 14.05 0.99 -6.63
N VAL A 140 15.37 1.07 -6.46
CA VAL A 140 16.33 0.15 -7.06
C VAL A 140 16.07 -1.27 -6.56
N LEU A 141 15.85 -1.46 -5.26
CA LEU A 141 15.53 -2.77 -4.70
C LEU A 141 14.21 -3.32 -5.26
N SER A 142 13.20 -2.47 -5.40
CA SER A 142 11.89 -2.85 -5.96
C SER A 142 11.99 -3.26 -7.42
N LEU A 143 12.71 -2.48 -8.24
CA LEU A 143 12.94 -2.79 -9.65
C LEU A 143 13.75 -4.07 -9.81
N HIS A 144 14.78 -4.27 -8.98
CA HIS A 144 15.58 -5.49 -8.99
C HIS A 144 14.74 -6.73 -8.63
N ALA A 145 13.85 -6.60 -7.63
CA ALA A 145 12.95 -7.66 -7.22
C ALA A 145 11.91 -8.01 -8.30
N LEU A 146 11.27 -7.00 -8.89
CA LEU A 146 10.32 -7.18 -9.99
C LEU A 146 11.00 -7.84 -11.20
N HIS A 147 12.19 -7.36 -11.57
CA HIS A 147 12.96 -7.92 -12.68
C HIS A 147 13.37 -9.38 -12.41
N GLY A 148 13.84 -9.70 -11.20
CA GLY A 148 14.20 -11.06 -10.80
C GLY A 148 13.01 -12.03 -10.82
N TYR A 149 11.83 -11.56 -10.42
CA TYR A 149 10.60 -12.33 -10.44
C TYR A 149 10.09 -12.59 -11.87
N PHE A 150 10.00 -11.55 -12.71
CA PHE A 150 9.52 -11.68 -14.09
C PHE A 150 10.49 -12.46 -15.00
N ARG A 151 11.79 -12.44 -14.70
CA ARG A 151 12.78 -13.32 -15.36
C ARG A 151 12.81 -14.76 -14.83
N GLY A 152 12.07 -15.07 -13.77
CA GLY A 152 12.04 -16.42 -13.18
C GLY A 152 13.28 -16.79 -12.36
N ASN A 153 14.17 -15.83 -12.08
CA ASN A 153 15.42 -16.06 -11.36
C ASN A 153 15.21 -16.15 -9.84
N VAL A 154 14.22 -15.43 -9.31
CA VAL A 154 14.00 -15.30 -7.87
C VAL A 154 12.53 -15.58 -7.55
N VAL A 155 12.25 -16.83 -7.19
CA VAL A 155 10.95 -17.25 -6.64
C VAL A 155 11.20 -17.67 -5.19
N PRO A 156 10.70 -16.91 -4.19
CA PRO A 156 10.76 -17.33 -2.80
C PRO A 156 10.05 -18.69 -2.64
N GLY A 157 10.75 -19.70 -2.12
CA GLY A 157 10.17 -21.02 -1.86
C GLY A 157 10.31 -22.05 -3.00
N LYS A 158 11.51 -22.18 -3.58
CA LYS A 158 11.92 -23.25 -4.53
C LYS A 158 11.76 -24.71 -4.04
N SER A 159 10.90 -24.97 -3.04
CA SER A 159 10.50 -26.32 -2.62
C SER A 159 9.05 -26.69 -2.94
N ILE A 160 8.21 -25.80 -3.49
CA ILE A 160 6.79 -26.13 -3.79
C ILE A 160 6.45 -26.21 -5.29
N VAL A 161 7.27 -25.67 -6.19
CA VAL A 161 6.93 -25.67 -7.64
C VAL A 161 8.00 -26.42 -8.43
N THR A 162 7.90 -27.74 -8.40
CA THR A 162 8.36 -28.59 -9.49
C THR A 162 7.68 -28.18 -10.79
N GLN A 163 8.51 -27.95 -11.81
CA GLN A 163 8.26 -28.17 -13.24
C GLN A 163 7.23 -27.23 -13.95
N GLY A 164 7.72 -26.40 -14.86
CA GLY A 164 7.07 -26.20 -16.16
C GLY A 164 6.20 -24.95 -16.39
N HIS A 165 5.84 -24.18 -15.37
CA HIS A 165 5.08 -22.93 -15.57
C HIS A 165 5.91 -21.74 -15.10
N GLY A 166 6.12 -20.75 -15.98
CA GLY A 166 6.87 -19.53 -15.66
C GLY A 166 6.21 -18.71 -14.54
N TRP A 167 6.58 -17.43 -14.41
CA TRP A 167 5.96 -16.47 -13.47
C TRP A 167 4.42 -16.42 -13.51
N ARG A 168 3.79 -16.94 -14.58
CA ARG A 168 2.33 -17.08 -14.73
C ARG A 168 1.84 -18.31 -13.97
N GLY A 169 1.02 -18.08 -12.94
CA GLY A 169 0.30 -19.15 -12.20
C GLY A 169 0.78 -19.38 -10.77
N THR A 170 1.79 -18.65 -10.30
CA THR A 170 2.19 -18.73 -8.89
C THR A 170 1.22 -17.93 -8.01
N ALA A 171 0.97 -18.38 -6.78
CA ALA A 171 0.20 -17.60 -5.79
C ALA A 171 0.82 -16.21 -5.48
N LEU A 172 2.10 -16.01 -5.85
CA LEU A 172 2.84 -14.78 -5.67
C LEU A 172 2.62 -13.76 -6.81
N THR A 173 2.21 -14.20 -8.01
CA THR A 173 1.99 -13.36 -9.19
C THR A 173 1.14 -12.11 -8.92
N PRO A 174 -0.03 -12.19 -8.27
CA PRO A 174 -0.85 -11.00 -8.01
C PRO A 174 -0.14 -9.96 -7.13
N TYR A 175 0.70 -10.38 -6.18
CA TYR A 175 1.45 -9.46 -5.33
C TYR A 175 2.53 -8.70 -6.12
N TYR A 176 3.24 -9.38 -7.02
CA TYR A 176 4.25 -8.74 -7.87
C TYR A 176 3.62 -7.87 -8.97
N VAL A 177 2.47 -8.27 -9.53
CA VAL A 177 1.72 -7.43 -10.48
C VAL A 177 1.19 -6.18 -9.79
N HIS A 178 0.62 -6.31 -8.59
CA HIS A 178 0.22 -5.17 -7.77
C HIS A 178 1.42 -4.26 -7.51
N TRP A 179 2.55 -4.82 -7.09
CA TRP A 179 3.75 -4.05 -6.79
C TRP A 179 4.34 -3.35 -8.03
N LEU A 180 4.28 -3.96 -9.21
CA LEU A 180 4.64 -3.32 -10.47
C LEU A 180 3.74 -2.10 -10.73
N PHE A 181 2.43 -2.26 -10.59
CA PHE A 181 1.48 -1.15 -10.73
C PHE A 181 1.81 -0.02 -9.74
N MET A 182 2.17 -0.38 -8.49
CA MET A 182 2.58 0.56 -7.47
C MET A 182 3.83 1.35 -7.85
N VAL A 183 4.88 0.69 -8.34
CA VAL A 183 6.12 1.34 -8.79
C VAL A 183 5.87 2.26 -9.97
N ILE A 184 5.08 1.82 -10.96
CA ILE A 184 4.72 2.65 -12.12
C ILE A 184 3.97 3.91 -11.69
N ASN A 185 2.94 3.75 -10.84
CA ASN A 185 2.16 4.88 -10.35
C ASN A 185 3.01 5.83 -9.50
N ALA A 186 3.95 5.29 -8.71
CA ALA A 186 4.86 6.06 -7.90
C ALA A 186 5.83 6.92 -8.71
N LEU A 187 6.36 6.39 -9.82
CA LEU A 187 7.27 7.12 -10.69
C LEU A 187 6.54 8.15 -11.56
N LEU A 188 5.34 7.81 -12.05
CA LEU A 188 4.67 8.64 -13.05
C LEU A 188 3.81 9.76 -12.44
N VAL A 189 3.13 9.50 -11.33
CA VAL A 189 2.04 10.35 -10.82
C VAL A 189 2.21 10.74 -9.35
N ALA A 190 2.74 9.83 -8.51
CA ALA A 190 2.87 10.11 -7.09
C ALA A 190 4.12 10.93 -6.76
N HIS A 191 4.05 11.63 -5.63
CA HIS A 191 5.22 12.30 -5.06
C HIS A 191 6.25 11.29 -4.57
N ILE A 192 7.54 11.54 -4.84
CA ILE A 192 8.63 10.65 -4.42
C ILE A 192 8.67 10.50 -2.89
N GLN A 193 8.24 11.53 -2.17
CA GLN A 193 8.22 11.55 -0.70
C GLN A 193 7.29 10.52 -0.08
N VAL A 194 6.24 10.11 -0.80
CA VAL A 194 5.30 9.10 -0.31
C VAL A 194 5.67 7.70 -0.84
N THR A 195 6.56 7.63 -1.84
CA THR A 195 6.85 6.42 -2.60
C THR A 195 7.53 5.34 -1.77
N THR A 196 8.52 5.70 -0.96
CA THR A 196 9.23 4.79 -0.04
C THR A 196 8.29 4.13 0.96
N ARG A 197 7.51 4.92 1.72
CA ARG A 197 6.48 4.40 2.64
C ARG A 197 5.50 3.47 1.93
N LEU A 198 5.10 3.87 0.73
CA LEU A 198 4.14 3.13 -0.07
C LEU A 198 4.68 1.77 -0.54
N LEU A 199 5.93 1.71 -0.98
CA LEU A 199 6.58 0.46 -1.40
C LEU A 199 6.95 -0.42 -0.20
N CYS A 200 7.30 0.16 0.95
CA CYS A 200 7.57 -0.56 2.20
C CYS A 200 6.33 -1.26 2.77
N ALA A 201 5.12 -0.81 2.45
CA ALA A 201 3.89 -1.51 2.83
C ALA A 201 3.70 -2.84 2.08
N CYS A 202 4.45 -3.09 1.00
CA CYS A 202 4.33 -4.29 0.19
C CYS A 202 5.34 -5.38 0.64
N PRO A 203 4.88 -6.58 1.06
CA PRO A 203 5.77 -7.67 1.48
C PRO A 203 6.82 -8.14 0.46
N PRO A 204 6.57 -8.10 -0.87
CA PRO A 204 7.58 -8.45 -1.86
C PRO A 204 8.92 -7.71 -1.69
N LEU A 205 8.92 -6.49 -1.15
CA LEU A 205 10.13 -5.72 -0.86
C LEU A 205 11.08 -6.47 0.11
N PHE A 206 10.52 -7.18 1.08
CA PHE A 206 11.27 -7.91 2.10
C PHE A 206 11.55 -9.37 1.70
N TRP A 207 10.63 -9.99 0.95
CA TRP A 207 10.79 -11.38 0.50
C TRP A 207 11.95 -11.56 -0.46
N HIS A 208 12.18 -10.59 -1.35
CA HIS A 208 13.26 -10.68 -2.34
C HIS A 208 14.66 -10.70 -1.71
N PRO A 209 15.06 -9.73 -0.86
CA PRO A 209 16.33 -9.81 -0.11
C PRO A 209 16.46 -11.09 0.71
N ALA A 210 15.39 -11.50 1.40
CA ALA A 210 15.40 -12.72 2.21
C ALA A 210 15.69 -13.97 1.36
N SER A 211 15.10 -14.06 0.17
CA SER A 211 15.36 -15.19 -0.74
C SER A 211 16.79 -15.23 -1.28
N LEU A 212 17.43 -14.07 -1.48
CA LEU A 212 18.84 -13.97 -1.87
C LEU A 212 19.79 -14.30 -0.72
N MET A 213 19.34 -14.11 0.52
CA MET A 213 20.11 -14.44 1.73
C MET A 213 20.05 -15.93 2.09
N CYS A 214 18.99 -16.63 1.70
CA CYS A 214 18.73 -18.02 2.04
C CYS A 214 19.08 -19.01 0.92
N ASP A 215 19.97 -18.66 -0.01
CA ASP A 215 20.29 -19.53 -1.15
C ASP A 215 20.80 -20.90 -0.69
N SER A 216 20.05 -21.94 -1.05
CA SER A 216 20.12 -23.29 -0.49
C SER A 216 21.23 -24.15 -1.10
N THR A 217 22.11 -23.56 -1.91
CA THR A 217 23.25 -24.25 -2.53
C THR A 217 24.46 -24.41 -1.60
N VAL A 218 24.50 -23.71 -0.47
CA VAL A 218 25.55 -23.90 0.55
C VAL A 218 25.08 -24.91 1.61
N LYS A 219 25.46 -26.17 1.41
CA LYS A 219 25.31 -27.25 2.39
C LYS A 219 25.86 -26.85 3.76
N ARG A 220 25.04 -27.05 4.79
CA ARG A 220 25.31 -27.75 6.06
C ARG A 220 26.72 -27.54 6.67
N LYS A 221 26.77 -26.91 7.85
CA LYS A 221 27.91 -26.58 8.74
C LYS A 221 28.67 -25.29 8.41
N SER A 222 28.19 -24.17 8.97
CA SER A 222 28.98 -23.20 9.75
C SER A 222 28.26 -21.87 9.73
N SER A 223 27.86 -21.40 10.92
CA SER A 223 27.45 -20.03 11.30
C SER A 223 26.55 -19.22 10.37
N THR A 224 25.58 -18.55 10.99
CA THR A 224 24.72 -17.46 10.52
C THR A 224 25.53 -16.29 9.91
N VAL A 225 26.33 -16.51 8.86
CA VAL A 225 27.07 -15.45 8.18
C VAL A 225 26.18 -14.90 7.09
N LEU A 226 25.44 -13.86 7.46
CA LEU A 226 24.69 -13.01 6.55
C LEU A 226 25.58 -12.61 5.35
N THR A 227 25.15 -12.96 4.13
CA THR A 227 25.81 -12.60 2.87
C THR A 227 26.12 -11.10 2.85
N ARG A 228 27.24 -10.66 2.25
CA ARG A 228 27.62 -9.23 2.21
C ARG A 228 26.46 -8.33 1.74
N TYR A 229 25.71 -8.78 0.73
CA TYR A 229 24.50 -8.13 0.23
C TYR A 229 23.39 -8.03 1.30
N GLY A 230 23.11 -9.13 2.01
CA GLY A 230 22.11 -9.14 3.09
C GLY A 230 22.46 -8.19 4.23
N ARG A 231 23.76 -8.09 4.58
CA ARG A 231 24.23 -7.17 5.62
C ARG A 231 24.06 -5.71 5.21
N LEU A 232 24.28 -5.40 3.93
CA LEU A 232 24.03 -4.08 3.38
C LEU A 232 22.54 -3.74 3.40
N VAL A 233 21.67 -4.66 2.97
CA VAL A 233 20.21 -4.42 2.96
C VAL A 233 19.66 -4.24 4.37
N VAL A 234 20.02 -5.11 5.31
CA VAL A 234 19.60 -4.99 6.72
C VAL A 234 20.14 -3.72 7.35
N GLY A 235 21.43 -3.41 7.12
CA GLY A 235 22.04 -2.17 7.61
C GLY A 235 21.34 -0.92 7.07
N TYR A 236 20.95 -0.93 5.80
CA TYR A 236 20.17 0.14 5.19
C TYR A 236 18.81 0.31 5.86
N PHE A 237 18.03 -0.77 6.05
CA PHE A 237 16.71 -0.66 6.70
C PHE A 237 16.80 -0.18 8.14
N LEU A 238 17.80 -0.64 8.90
CA LEU A 238 18.05 -0.17 10.26
C LEU A 238 18.42 1.32 10.29
N LEU A 239 19.35 1.74 9.44
CA LEU A 239 19.76 3.14 9.32
C LEU A 239 18.57 4.02 8.93
N PHE A 240 17.79 3.60 7.93
CA PHE A 240 16.59 4.31 7.50
C PHE A 240 15.58 4.45 8.65
N THR A 241 15.39 3.41 9.45
CA THR A 241 14.47 3.44 10.60
C THR A 241 14.94 4.42 11.69
N VAL A 242 16.23 4.41 12.02
CA VAL A 242 16.82 5.29 13.03
C VAL A 242 16.81 6.75 12.57
N LEU A 243 17.19 7.01 11.31
CA LEU A 243 17.14 8.36 10.76
C LEU A 243 15.70 8.87 10.68
N GLY A 244 14.76 8.03 10.25
CA GLY A 244 13.35 8.38 10.17
C GLY A 244 12.74 8.73 11.52
N SER A 245 13.06 7.98 12.59
CA SER A 245 12.55 8.26 13.92
C SER A 245 13.07 9.57 14.53
N VAL A 246 14.22 10.07 14.07
CA VAL A 246 14.79 11.36 14.52
C VAL A 246 14.34 12.52 13.64
N LEU A 247 14.36 12.34 12.32
CA LEU A 247 14.08 13.40 11.36
C LEU A 247 12.59 13.72 11.26
N PHE A 248 11.72 12.72 11.36
CA PHE A 248 10.27 12.91 11.22
C PHE A 248 9.67 13.77 12.36
N PRO A 249 9.95 13.52 13.66
CA PRO A 249 9.49 14.40 14.74
C PRO A 249 10.12 15.80 14.70
N SER A 250 11.27 15.94 14.04
CA SER A 250 11.99 17.21 13.88
C SER A 250 11.51 18.03 12.67
N PHE A 251 10.40 17.65 12.04
CA PHE A 251 9.80 18.30 10.86
C PHE A 251 10.71 18.36 9.62
N TYR A 252 11.75 17.53 9.54
CA TYR A 252 12.55 17.42 8.32
C TYR A 252 11.82 16.57 7.26
N PRO A 253 12.05 16.84 5.97
CA PRO A 253 11.50 16.03 4.90
C PRO A 253 12.09 14.61 4.98
N TRP A 254 11.28 13.67 5.42
CA TRP A 254 11.61 12.25 5.51
C TRP A 254 10.61 11.41 4.73
N THR A 255 11.11 10.63 3.79
CA THR A 255 10.28 9.83 2.88
C THR A 255 9.83 8.51 3.47
#